data_AF-I0YWH6-F1
#
_entry.id   AF-I0YWH6-F1
#
_cell.length_a   1.000
_cell.length_b   1.000
_cell.length_c   1.000
_cell.angle_alpha   90.00
_cell.angle_beta   90.00
_cell.angle_gamma   90.00
#
_symmetry.space_group_name_H-M   'P 1'
#
loop_
_entity.id
_entity.type
_entity.pdbx_description
1 polymer ?
#
loop_
_entity_poly.entity_id
_entity_poly.type
_entity_poly.pdbx_seq_one_letter_code
_entity_poly.pdbx_strand_id
1 'polypeptide(L)'
;MFSTLHSGHKTAPRLHKVRLTLLRTAAAFKGFGVKTKPAPQQKKGQKTEQVPIWERDRSMCPCSSGKSYMECCQPYHEGGAVPTPEALMRARFSAYVKEDADFLVATVHAENPKREGSRTPDGELSSTMIEDIHATFRTVAWQRLKILDSKDGSDGEGIVQFSAYFKVVNQKGQRQKGNVLQCLHETSTFRRDSTDGAWKYLGGETNVTFESR
;
A
#
# COMPACT_ATOMS: atom_id res chain seq x y z
N MET A 1 59.84 -27.46 -6.87
CA MET A 1 59.79 -26.04 -6.46
C MET A 1 58.44 -25.49 -6.90
N PHE A 2 57.63 -25.03 -5.92
CA PHE A 2 56.44 -24.17 -6.03
C PHE A 2 55.26 -24.64 -6.91
N SER A 3 53.99 -24.47 -6.56
CA SER A 3 53.31 -24.10 -5.32
C SER A 3 51.82 -24.38 -5.55
N THR A 4 51.17 -24.90 -4.52
CA THR A 4 49.73 -25.15 -4.42
C THR A 4 48.92 -23.86 -4.57
N LEU A 5 47.81 -23.86 -5.33
CA LEU A 5 46.71 -22.90 -5.16
C LEU A 5 45.37 -23.63 -5.34
N HIS A 6 44.76 -23.99 -4.21
CA HIS A 6 43.37 -24.40 -4.12
C HIS A 6 42.48 -23.16 -4.27
N SER A 7 41.64 -23.11 -5.31
CA SER A 7 40.61 -22.07 -5.43
C SER A 7 39.42 -22.47 -4.55
N GLY A 8 39.28 -21.80 -3.41
CA GLY A 8 38.14 -21.97 -2.51
C GLY A 8 36.88 -21.33 -3.09
N HIS A 9 35.91 -22.16 -3.48
CA HIS A 9 34.54 -21.72 -3.73
C HIS A 9 33.92 -21.26 -2.40
N LYS A 10 33.88 -19.95 -2.17
CA LYS A 10 33.04 -19.35 -1.11
C LYS A 10 31.59 -19.35 -1.60
N THR A 11 30.79 -20.24 -1.04
CA THR A 11 29.33 -20.25 -1.20
C THR A 11 28.75 -19.02 -0.49
N ALA A 12 28.06 -18.17 -1.25
CA ALA A 12 27.28 -17.08 -0.69
C ALA A 12 26.10 -17.65 0.13
N PRO A 13 25.79 -17.11 1.32
CA PRO A 13 24.65 -17.57 2.09
C PRO A 13 23.35 -17.23 1.35
N ARG A 14 22.53 -18.26 1.08
CA ARG A 14 21.13 -18.13 0.63
C ARG A 14 20.37 -17.28 1.64
N LEU A 15 20.05 -16.05 1.27
CA LEU A 15 19.03 -15.27 1.96
C LEU A 15 17.67 -15.93 1.72
N HIS A 16 17.05 -16.41 2.79
CA HIS A 16 15.72 -16.99 2.75
C HIS A 16 14.71 -15.92 2.31
N LYS A 17 14.06 -16.17 1.16
CA LYS A 17 12.83 -15.49 0.76
C LYS A 17 11.79 -15.69 1.87
N VAL A 18 11.55 -14.67 2.68
CA VAL A 18 10.40 -14.64 3.59
C VAL A 18 9.16 -14.48 2.70
N ARG A 19 8.45 -15.59 2.51
CA ARG A 19 7.23 -15.70 1.72
C ARG A 19 6.16 -14.86 2.41
N LEU A 20 5.69 -13.81 1.75
CA LEU A 20 4.59 -12.96 2.20
C LEU A 20 3.27 -13.74 2.17
N THR A 21 3.04 -14.60 3.16
CA THR A 21 1.73 -15.20 3.43
C THR A 21 1.03 -14.32 4.46
N LEU A 22 0.57 -13.14 4.05
CA LEU A 22 -0.26 -12.28 4.91
C LEU A 22 -1.46 -11.76 4.13
N LEU A 23 -2.32 -12.71 3.77
CA LEU A 23 -3.78 -12.55 3.71
C LEU A 23 -4.48 -13.92 3.89
N ARG A 24 -3.90 -14.80 4.74
CA ARG A 24 -4.52 -16.05 5.17
C ARG A 24 -4.07 -16.40 6.58
N THR A 25 -4.70 -15.80 7.60
CA THR A 25 -4.96 -16.44 8.91
C THR A 25 -5.96 -15.62 9.71
N ALA A 26 -7.23 -16.03 9.64
CA ALA A 26 -8.13 -16.03 10.80
C ALA A 26 -9.32 -16.95 10.51
N ALA A 27 -9.04 -18.21 10.18
CA ALA A 27 -9.99 -19.30 10.29
C ALA A 27 -9.35 -20.37 11.17
N ALA A 28 -9.64 -20.33 12.47
CA ALA A 28 -9.66 -21.47 13.40
C ALA A 28 -9.80 -20.96 14.84
N PHE A 29 -11.02 -20.86 15.37
CA PHE A 29 -11.31 -21.21 16.77
C PHE A 29 -12.77 -21.69 16.85
N LYS A 30 -12.94 -22.98 17.13
CA LYS A 30 -14.21 -23.64 17.48
C LYS A 30 -14.49 -23.43 18.97
N GLY A 31 -15.78 -23.24 19.29
CA GLY A 31 -16.37 -23.63 20.57
C GLY A 31 -16.25 -22.62 21.72
N PHE A 32 -17.34 -21.98 22.11
CA PHE A 32 -18.17 -22.35 23.26
C PHE A 32 -19.25 -21.27 23.45
N GLY A 33 -20.51 -21.71 23.51
CA GLY A 33 -21.65 -20.84 23.73
C GLY A 33 -21.68 -20.31 25.16
N VAL A 34 -21.85 -19.00 25.30
CA VAL A 34 -22.28 -18.38 26.56
C VAL A 34 -23.32 -17.32 26.22
N LYS A 35 -24.54 -17.52 26.70
CA LYS A 35 -25.61 -16.51 26.70
C LYS A 35 -25.35 -15.54 27.85
N THR A 36 -25.29 -14.24 27.58
CA THR A 36 -25.42 -13.21 28.63
C THR A 36 -26.31 -12.05 28.18
N LYS A 37 -27.17 -11.64 29.12
CA LYS A 37 -28.21 -10.60 29.02
C LYS A 37 -27.60 -9.19 28.85
N PRO A 38 -28.37 -8.20 28.35
CA PRO A 38 -27.87 -6.84 28.18
C PRO A 38 -27.78 -6.09 29.51
N ALA A 39 -26.71 -5.30 29.67
CA ALA A 39 -26.51 -4.35 30.77
C ALA A 39 -26.43 -2.91 30.20
N PRO A 40 -26.67 -1.87 31.03
CA PRO A 40 -27.44 -0.69 30.65
C PRO A 40 -26.64 0.41 29.94
N GLN A 41 -27.40 1.27 29.26
CA GLN A 41 -26.94 2.41 28.49
C GLN A 41 -26.28 3.50 29.37
N GLN A 42 -25.08 3.94 29.01
CA GLN A 42 -24.47 5.18 29.53
C GLN A 42 -24.21 6.18 28.40
N LYS A 43 -24.50 7.45 28.69
CA LYS A 43 -24.59 8.59 27.77
C LYS A 43 -23.22 9.07 27.27
N LYS A 44 -23.25 9.62 26.04
CA LYS A 44 -22.16 10.09 25.17
C LYS A 44 -21.35 11.25 25.78
N GLY A 45 -20.03 11.06 25.91
CA GLY A 45 -19.04 12.12 25.77
C GLY A 45 -18.40 12.02 24.39
N GLN A 46 -18.46 13.08 23.58
CA GLN A 46 -17.83 13.11 22.24
C GLN A 46 -16.30 13.05 22.39
N LYS A 47 -15.72 11.87 22.20
CA LYS A 47 -14.31 11.76 21.82
C LYS A 47 -14.19 12.29 20.40
N THR A 48 -13.49 13.40 20.21
CA THR A 48 -13.12 13.91 18.89
C THR A 48 -12.16 12.92 18.24
N GLU A 49 -12.70 11.99 17.48
CA GLU A 49 -11.91 11.13 16.61
C GLU A 49 -11.27 12.04 15.55
N GLN A 50 -9.95 12.16 15.59
CA GLN A 50 -9.22 13.06 14.70
C GLN A 50 -9.25 12.49 13.28
N VAL A 51 -10.26 12.89 12.48
CA VAL A 51 -10.30 12.59 11.04
C VAL A 51 -9.14 13.32 10.32
N PRO A 52 -8.52 12.74 9.27
CA PRO A 52 -7.42 13.39 8.53
C PRO A 52 -7.77 14.78 8.00
N ILE A 53 -6.77 15.65 7.87
CA ILE A 53 -6.98 17.05 7.46
C ILE A 53 -7.67 17.15 6.09
N TRP A 54 -7.29 16.30 5.12
CA TRP A 54 -7.93 16.28 3.79
C TRP A 54 -9.40 15.83 3.81
N GLU A 55 -9.84 15.13 4.86
CA GLU A 55 -11.25 14.76 5.02
C GLU A 55 -12.08 15.90 5.62
N ARG A 56 -11.44 16.73 6.48
CA ARG A 56 -12.05 17.95 7.04
C ARG A 56 -12.11 19.07 6.03
N ASP A 57 -11.02 19.23 5.29
CA ASP A 57 -10.88 20.20 4.22
C ASP A 57 -10.65 19.44 2.91
N ARG A 58 -11.76 19.15 2.22
CA ARG A 58 -11.77 18.43 0.94
C ARG A 58 -10.98 19.13 -0.15
N SER A 59 -10.55 20.38 0.05
CA SER A 59 -9.67 21.09 -0.87
C SER A 59 -8.21 20.63 -0.77
N MET A 60 -7.78 20.09 0.37
CA MET A 60 -6.40 19.65 0.59
C MET A 60 -6.10 18.31 -0.08
N CYS A 61 -4.88 18.16 -0.57
CA CYS A 61 -4.46 16.94 -1.24
C CYS A 61 -4.28 15.78 -0.24
N PRO A 62 -4.87 14.59 -0.50
CA PRO A 62 -4.73 13.44 0.39
C PRO A 62 -3.29 12.97 0.63
N CYS A 63 -2.38 13.17 -0.34
CA CYS A 63 -0.98 12.75 -0.24
C CYS A 63 -0.16 13.43 0.87
N SER A 64 -0.79 14.29 1.68
CA SER A 64 -0.18 14.93 2.86
C SER A 64 0.99 15.85 2.48
N SER A 65 0.94 16.45 1.28
CA SER A 65 1.92 17.45 0.81
C SER A 65 1.74 18.84 1.42
N GLY A 66 0.57 19.10 2.03
CA GLY A 66 0.18 20.43 2.52
C GLY A 66 -0.34 21.39 1.44
N LYS A 67 -0.44 20.93 0.18
CA LYS A 67 -1.02 21.69 -0.94
C LYS A 67 -2.49 21.34 -1.16
N SER A 68 -3.21 22.20 -1.87
CA SER A 68 -4.54 21.88 -2.40
C SER A 68 -4.46 20.69 -3.38
N TYR A 69 -5.56 19.95 -3.56
CA TYR A 69 -5.64 18.86 -4.53
C TYR A 69 -5.40 19.36 -5.95
N MET A 70 -5.98 20.51 -6.30
CA MET A 70 -5.86 21.18 -7.60
C MET A 70 -4.42 21.49 -7.98
N GLU A 71 -3.59 21.92 -7.00
CA GLU A 71 -2.18 22.29 -7.24
C GLU A 71 -1.21 21.13 -6.99
N CYS A 72 -1.73 19.94 -6.70
CA CYS A 72 -0.93 18.78 -6.31
C CYS A 72 -1.21 17.56 -7.19
N CYS A 73 -2.11 16.67 -6.79
CA CYS A 73 -2.31 15.41 -7.50
C CYS A 73 -3.34 15.47 -8.63
N GLN A 74 -4.23 16.48 -8.63
CA GLN A 74 -5.25 16.59 -9.67
C GLN A 74 -4.68 16.68 -11.09
N PRO A 75 -3.67 17.52 -11.38
CA PRO A 75 -3.14 17.62 -12.75
C PRO A 75 -2.60 16.29 -13.26
N TYR A 76 -2.04 15.44 -12.38
CA TYR A 76 -1.55 14.12 -12.75
C TYR A 76 -2.70 13.14 -13.03
N HIS A 77 -3.77 13.18 -12.24
CA HIS A 77 -4.95 12.34 -12.47
C HIS A 77 -5.68 12.72 -13.76
N GLU A 78 -5.57 13.99 -14.19
CA GLU A 78 -6.14 14.51 -15.44
C GLU A 78 -5.20 14.33 -16.65
N GLY A 79 -4.15 13.51 -16.53
CA GLY A 79 -3.25 13.14 -17.63
C GLY A 79 -1.98 13.98 -17.74
N GLY A 80 -1.71 14.87 -16.78
CA GLY A 80 -0.46 15.61 -16.70
C GLY A 80 0.74 14.71 -16.41
N ALA A 81 1.91 15.10 -16.92
CA ALA A 81 3.14 14.36 -16.73
C ALA A 81 3.56 14.35 -15.25
N VAL A 82 3.95 13.17 -14.76
CA VAL A 82 4.47 13.00 -13.40
C VAL A 82 6.00 13.07 -13.44
N PRO A 83 6.64 14.08 -12.83
CA PRO A 83 8.05 14.35 -13.08
C PRO A 83 9.01 13.41 -12.35
N THR A 84 8.63 12.92 -11.16
CA THR A 84 9.50 12.15 -10.26
C THR A 84 8.79 10.90 -9.70
N PRO A 85 9.54 9.87 -9.26
CA PRO A 85 8.94 8.70 -8.63
C PRO A 85 8.19 9.06 -7.34
N GLU A 86 8.67 10.04 -6.54
CA GLU A 86 7.94 10.52 -5.37
C GLU A 86 6.60 11.15 -5.75
N ALA A 87 6.57 11.99 -6.80
CA ALA A 87 5.35 12.61 -7.28
C ALA A 87 4.34 11.53 -7.72
N LEU A 88 4.81 10.46 -8.35
CA LEU A 88 3.97 9.33 -8.72
C LEU A 88 3.44 8.57 -7.52
N MET A 89 4.28 8.29 -6.52
CA MET A 89 3.85 7.63 -5.29
C MET A 89 2.77 8.44 -4.57
N ARG A 90 2.93 9.76 -4.49
CA ARG A 90 1.94 10.68 -3.91
C ARG A 90 0.62 10.71 -4.70
N ALA A 91 0.69 10.74 -6.04
CA ALA A 91 -0.49 10.67 -6.90
C ALA A 91 -1.22 9.33 -6.70
N ARG A 92 -0.50 8.20 -6.72
CA ARG A 92 -1.08 6.87 -6.48
C ARG A 92 -1.75 6.77 -5.11
N PHE A 93 -1.15 7.29 -4.05
CA PHE A 93 -1.81 7.35 -2.74
C PHE A 93 -3.12 8.16 -2.80
N SER A 94 -3.10 9.33 -3.44
CA SER A 94 -4.31 10.15 -3.59
C SER A 94 -5.38 9.45 -4.44
N ALA A 95 -4.98 8.69 -5.47
CA ALA A 95 -5.89 7.87 -6.28
C ALA A 95 -6.55 6.76 -5.45
N TYR A 96 -5.82 6.12 -4.53
CA TYR A 96 -6.43 5.18 -3.58
C TYR A 96 -7.46 5.85 -2.65
N VAL A 97 -7.18 7.06 -2.17
CA VAL A 97 -8.12 7.81 -1.30
C VAL A 97 -9.35 8.29 -2.07
N LYS A 98 -9.18 8.69 -3.33
CA LYS A 98 -10.23 9.20 -4.21
C LYS A 98 -10.94 8.13 -5.04
N GLU A 99 -10.56 6.87 -4.86
CA GLU A 99 -11.10 5.71 -5.58
C GLU A 99 -10.93 5.76 -7.11
N ASP A 100 -9.83 6.35 -7.58
CA ASP A 100 -9.48 6.48 -9.01
C ASP A 100 -8.73 5.23 -9.50
N ALA A 101 -9.50 4.18 -9.83
CA ALA A 101 -8.96 2.90 -10.27
C ALA A 101 -8.21 2.99 -11.60
N ASP A 102 -8.70 3.81 -12.53
CA ASP A 102 -8.13 3.94 -13.87
C ASP A 102 -6.71 4.51 -13.80
N PHE A 103 -6.50 5.57 -13.01
CA PHE A 103 -5.15 6.09 -12.76
C PHE A 103 -4.23 5.05 -12.14
N LEU A 104 -4.72 4.28 -11.17
CA LEU A 104 -3.94 3.24 -10.50
C LEU A 104 -3.50 2.12 -11.46
N VAL A 105 -4.37 1.70 -12.37
CA VAL A 105 -4.06 0.70 -13.40
C VAL A 105 -3.11 1.28 -14.46
N ALA A 106 -3.39 2.49 -14.96
CA ALA A 106 -2.59 3.15 -16.00
C ALA A 106 -1.15 3.45 -15.57
N THR A 107 -0.91 3.59 -14.27
CA THR A 107 0.40 3.91 -13.71
C THR A 107 1.17 2.70 -13.19
N VAL A 108 0.80 1.47 -13.58
CA VAL A 108 1.53 0.24 -13.26
C VAL A 108 2.38 -0.19 -14.44
N HIS A 109 3.63 -0.54 -14.16
CA HIS A 109 4.59 -0.96 -15.18
C HIS A 109 4.20 -2.32 -15.76
N ALA A 110 4.48 -2.54 -17.06
CA ALA A 110 4.14 -3.79 -17.76
C ALA A 110 4.73 -5.05 -17.08
N GLU A 111 5.95 -4.92 -16.56
CA GLU A 111 6.66 -6.01 -15.84
C GLU A 111 6.22 -6.21 -14.38
N ASN A 112 5.24 -5.45 -13.87
CA ASN A 112 4.74 -5.70 -12.52
C ASN A 112 4.08 -7.10 -12.47
N PRO A 113 4.52 -8.01 -11.58
CA PRO A 113 4.04 -9.39 -11.56
C PRO A 113 2.56 -9.53 -11.17
N LYS A 114 1.95 -8.48 -10.62
CA LYS A 114 0.52 -8.42 -10.25
C LYS A 114 -0.31 -7.59 -11.24
N ARG A 115 0.24 -7.16 -12.37
CA ARG A 115 -0.47 -6.33 -13.35
C ARG A 115 -1.72 -7.00 -13.90
N GLU A 116 -1.68 -8.30 -14.11
CA GLU A 116 -2.84 -9.07 -14.57
C GLU A 116 -3.84 -9.35 -13.44
N GLY A 117 -3.37 -9.34 -12.18
CA GLY A 117 -4.15 -9.60 -10.99
C GLY A 117 -3.52 -10.62 -10.06
N SER A 118 -4.30 -11.13 -9.11
CA SER A 118 -3.85 -12.12 -8.13
C SER A 118 -4.03 -13.54 -8.66
N ARG A 119 -3.08 -14.41 -8.33
CA ARG A 119 -3.08 -15.83 -8.73
C ARG A 119 -3.09 -16.76 -7.53
N THR A 120 -3.75 -17.90 -7.67
CA THR A 120 -3.73 -19.01 -6.71
C THR A 120 -2.35 -19.68 -6.67
N PRO A 121 -2.05 -20.53 -5.66
CA PRO A 121 -0.76 -21.22 -5.57
C PRO A 121 -0.41 -22.13 -6.76
N ASP A 122 -1.41 -22.65 -7.47
CA ASP A 122 -1.32 -23.44 -8.70
C ASP A 122 -1.28 -22.57 -9.98
N GLY A 123 -1.37 -21.24 -9.85
CA GLY A 123 -1.12 -20.29 -10.93
C GLY A 123 -2.37 -19.79 -11.66
N GLU A 124 -3.56 -20.25 -11.29
CA GLU A 124 -4.82 -19.78 -11.87
C GLU A 124 -5.12 -18.34 -11.44
N LEU A 125 -5.71 -17.54 -12.33
CA LEU A 125 -6.10 -16.16 -12.02
C LEU A 125 -7.30 -16.18 -11.07
N SER A 126 -7.13 -15.65 -9.85
CA SER A 126 -8.19 -15.58 -8.84
C SER A 126 -9.00 -14.29 -8.90
N SER A 127 -8.37 -13.22 -9.39
CA SER A 127 -8.96 -11.89 -9.55
C SER A 127 -8.08 -11.07 -10.48
N THR A 128 -8.68 -10.10 -11.15
CA THR A 128 -7.98 -9.10 -11.96
C THR A 128 -7.43 -7.97 -11.08
N MET A 129 -6.47 -7.22 -11.60
CA MET A 129 -5.90 -6.07 -10.89
C MET A 129 -6.95 -5.03 -10.48
N ILE A 130 -7.92 -4.75 -11.36
CA ILE A 130 -8.98 -3.78 -11.09
C ILE A 130 -9.93 -4.27 -9.99
N GLU A 131 -10.23 -5.57 -9.95
CA GLU A 131 -11.02 -6.18 -8.87
C GLU A 131 -10.31 -6.08 -7.52
N ASP A 132 -8.99 -6.31 -7.48
CA ASP A 132 -8.17 -6.17 -6.28
C ASP A 132 -8.12 -4.71 -5.79
N ILE A 133 -8.02 -3.75 -6.70
CA ILE A 133 -8.09 -2.31 -6.39
C ILE A 133 -9.47 -1.95 -5.79
N HIS A 134 -10.56 -2.36 -6.43
CA HIS A 134 -11.90 -2.10 -5.90
C HIS A 134 -12.16 -2.81 -4.57
N ALA A 135 -11.58 -3.99 -4.34
CA ALA A 135 -11.62 -4.65 -3.04
C ALA A 135 -10.92 -3.81 -1.97
N THR A 136 -9.81 -3.16 -2.32
CA THR A 136 -9.09 -2.23 -1.43
C THR A 136 -9.96 -1.03 -1.07
N PHE A 137 -10.61 -0.37 -2.05
CA PHE A 137 -11.51 0.76 -1.78
C PHE A 137 -12.60 0.42 -0.75
N ARG A 138 -13.20 -0.77 -0.87
CA ARG A 138 -14.29 -1.20 0.03
C ARG A 138 -13.84 -1.52 1.45
N THR A 139 -12.55 -1.84 1.66
CA THR A 139 -12.06 -2.45 2.90
C THR A 139 -10.97 -1.63 3.60
N VAL A 140 -10.41 -0.62 2.94
CA VAL A 140 -9.31 0.18 3.45
C VAL A 140 -9.66 1.66 3.38
N ALA A 141 -9.78 2.30 4.55
CA ALA A 141 -9.86 3.74 4.66
C ALA A 141 -8.45 4.29 4.88
N TRP A 142 -7.78 4.73 3.81
CA TRP A 142 -6.48 5.40 3.88
C TRP A 142 -6.59 6.72 4.64
N GLN A 143 -5.59 7.04 5.46
CA GLN A 143 -5.64 8.16 6.40
C GLN A 143 -4.52 9.17 6.14
N ARG A 144 -3.28 8.70 5.93
CA ARG A 144 -2.11 9.58 5.82
C ARG A 144 -0.98 8.90 5.05
N LEU A 145 -0.21 9.70 4.32
CA LEU A 145 1.05 9.29 3.71
C LEU A 145 2.20 10.05 4.38
N LYS A 146 3.31 9.36 4.64
CA LYS A 146 4.58 9.96 5.03
C LYS A 146 5.68 9.40 4.12
N ILE A 147 6.24 10.24 3.25
CA ILE A 147 7.47 9.90 2.52
C ILE A 147 8.64 9.93 3.52
N LEU A 148 9.46 8.88 3.49
CA LEU A 148 10.64 8.71 4.35
C LEU A 148 11.92 9.03 3.58
N ASP A 149 12.03 8.52 2.35
CA ASP A 149 13.15 8.76 1.45
C ASP A 149 12.68 8.63 -0.01
N SER A 150 13.34 9.32 -0.93
CA SER A 150 13.11 9.15 -2.35
C SER A 150 14.39 9.36 -3.15
N LYS A 151 14.60 8.51 -4.15
CA LYS A 151 15.71 8.58 -5.09
C LYS A 151 15.16 8.48 -6.51
N ASP A 152 15.53 9.46 -7.31
CA ASP A 152 15.39 9.42 -8.76
C ASP A 152 16.73 8.91 -9.33
N GLY A 153 16.75 7.65 -9.74
CA GLY A 153 17.93 7.01 -10.30
C GLY A 153 18.19 7.47 -11.73
N SER A 154 19.47 7.72 -12.03
CA SER A 154 19.92 8.13 -13.36
C SER A 154 19.71 7.09 -14.46
N ASP A 155 19.45 5.84 -14.07
CA ASP A 155 19.21 4.69 -14.95
C ASP A 155 17.73 4.52 -15.35
N GLY A 156 16.87 5.46 -14.96
CA GLY A 156 15.43 5.38 -15.23
C GLY A 156 14.66 4.51 -14.24
N GLU A 157 15.32 4.06 -13.15
CA GLU A 157 14.67 3.50 -11.98
C GLU A 157 14.57 4.54 -10.86
N GLY A 158 13.55 4.41 -10.03
CA GLY A 158 13.31 5.30 -8.90
C GLY A 158 12.88 4.49 -7.69
N ILE A 159 13.27 4.94 -6.50
CA ILE A 159 12.90 4.30 -5.24
C ILE A 159 12.18 5.32 -4.36
N VAL A 160 11.10 4.90 -3.72
CA VAL A 160 10.39 5.70 -2.71
C VAL A 160 10.15 4.83 -1.49
N GLN A 161 10.65 5.26 -0.34
CA GLN A 161 10.34 4.67 0.95
C GLN A 161 9.26 5.51 1.63
N PHE A 162 8.20 4.88 2.12
CA PHE A 162 7.11 5.60 2.77
C PHE A 162 6.41 4.79 3.86
N SER A 163 5.62 5.49 4.65
CA SER A 163 4.65 4.94 5.58
C SER A 163 3.25 5.38 5.18
N ALA A 164 2.35 4.44 4.93
CA ALA A 164 0.95 4.69 4.62
C ALA A 164 0.07 4.20 5.77
N TYR A 165 -0.72 5.12 6.32
CA TYR A 165 -1.56 4.87 7.47
C TYR A 165 -3.00 4.62 7.01
N PHE A 166 -3.64 3.61 7.57
CA PHE A 166 -4.98 3.21 7.16
C PHE A 166 -5.78 2.58 8.31
N LYS A 167 -7.09 2.53 8.13
CA LYS A 167 -8.00 1.74 8.97
C LYS A 167 -8.67 0.68 8.11
N VAL A 168 -8.87 -0.50 8.67
CA VAL A 168 -9.65 -1.55 8.00
C VAL A 168 -11.13 -1.32 8.28
N VAL A 169 -11.93 -1.21 7.23
CA VAL A 169 -13.37 -0.98 7.29
C VAL A 169 -14.14 -2.15 6.69
N ASN A 170 -15.42 -2.29 7.04
CA ASN A 170 -16.34 -3.28 6.44
C ASN A 170 -15.91 -4.77 6.53
N GLN A 171 -14.98 -5.12 7.43
CA GLN A 171 -14.55 -6.51 7.62
C GLN A 171 -15.52 -7.28 8.51
N LYS A 172 -16.23 -8.26 7.94
CA LYS A 172 -17.15 -9.15 8.67
C LYS A 172 -16.40 -9.94 9.74
N GLY A 173 -16.94 -9.99 10.96
CA GLY A 173 -16.47 -10.88 12.05
C GLY A 173 -15.47 -10.27 13.03
N GLN A 174 -14.94 -9.06 12.79
CA GLN A 174 -14.09 -8.38 13.77
C GLN A 174 -14.89 -7.38 14.61
N ARG A 175 -15.43 -7.84 15.76
CA ARG A 175 -15.90 -6.92 16.81
C ARG A 175 -14.67 -6.13 17.31
N GLN A 176 -14.70 -4.80 17.14
CA GLN A 176 -13.84 -3.79 17.78
C GLN A 176 -12.46 -3.42 17.20
N LYS A 177 -11.93 -4.06 16.13
CA LYS A 177 -10.64 -3.61 15.52
C LYS A 177 -10.75 -2.63 14.34
N GLY A 178 -11.95 -2.39 13.80
CA GLY A 178 -12.17 -1.55 12.61
C GLY A 178 -11.85 -0.05 12.75
N ASN A 179 -11.30 0.37 13.90
CA ASN A 179 -10.92 1.76 14.15
C ASN A 179 -9.48 1.91 14.65
N VAL A 180 -8.67 0.84 14.58
CA VAL A 180 -7.24 0.90 14.90
C VAL A 180 -6.51 1.40 13.66
N LEU A 181 -5.77 2.50 13.84
CA LEU A 181 -4.85 3.00 12.82
C LEU A 181 -3.71 1.98 12.66
N GLN A 182 -3.51 1.51 11.43
CA GLN A 182 -2.42 0.63 11.04
C GLN A 182 -1.44 1.40 10.16
N CYS A 183 -0.19 0.94 10.14
CA CYS A 183 0.86 1.53 9.34
C CYS A 183 1.48 0.46 8.44
N LEU A 184 1.50 0.75 7.14
CA LEU A 184 2.24 -0.01 6.14
C LEU A 184 3.53 0.76 5.84
N HIS A 185 4.68 0.10 6.04
CA HIS A 185 5.98 0.59 5.61
C HIS A 185 6.35 -0.12 4.31
N GLU A 186 6.70 0.65 3.29
CA GLU A 186 7.04 0.09 1.99
C GLU A 186 8.21 0.83 1.36
N THR A 187 9.06 0.06 0.69
CA THR A 187 10.04 0.54 -0.28
C THR A 187 9.54 0.14 -1.67
N SER A 188 9.02 1.10 -2.41
CA SER A 188 8.54 0.88 -3.78
C SER A 188 9.61 1.23 -4.80
N THR A 189 9.67 0.43 -5.86
CA THR A 189 10.45 0.68 -7.07
C THR A 189 9.53 1.18 -8.18
N PHE A 190 10.00 2.20 -8.87
CA PHE A 190 9.39 2.80 -10.04
C PHE A 190 10.36 2.70 -11.21
N ARG A 191 9.84 2.63 -12.43
CA ARG A 191 10.65 2.63 -13.64
C ARG A 191 9.97 3.47 -14.71
N ARG A 192 10.74 4.18 -15.52
CA ARG A 192 10.21 4.85 -16.71
C ARG A 192 9.77 3.81 -17.74
N ASP A 193 8.58 3.99 -18.28
CA ASP A 193 8.14 3.24 -19.44
C ASP A 193 9.02 3.59 -20.64
N SER A 194 9.44 2.59 -21.40
CA SER A 194 10.32 2.80 -22.55
C SER A 194 9.63 3.46 -23.74
N THR A 195 8.29 3.49 -23.76
CA THR A 195 7.49 4.01 -24.88
C THR A 195 7.28 5.51 -24.78
N ASP A 196 6.92 6.00 -23.59
CA ASP A 196 6.56 7.42 -23.36
C ASP A 196 7.43 8.11 -22.29
N GLY A 197 8.35 7.39 -21.65
CA GLY A 197 9.23 7.91 -20.61
C GLY A 197 8.53 8.22 -19.28
N ALA A 198 7.24 7.88 -19.14
CA ALA A 198 6.45 8.14 -17.94
C ALA A 198 6.89 7.21 -16.80
N TRP A 199 6.95 7.73 -15.57
CA TRP A 199 7.13 6.89 -14.40
C TRP A 199 5.97 5.90 -14.24
N LYS A 200 6.28 4.65 -13.94
CA LYS A 200 5.30 3.59 -13.62
C LYS A 200 5.73 2.84 -12.36
N TYR A 201 4.76 2.38 -11.58
CA TYR A 201 4.98 1.54 -10.41
C TYR A 201 5.34 0.11 -10.82
N LEU A 202 6.55 -0.34 -10.48
CA LEU A 202 7.05 -1.67 -10.82
C LEU A 202 6.71 -2.70 -9.74
N GLY A 203 6.83 -2.33 -8.46
CA GLY A 203 6.62 -3.22 -7.33
C GLY A 203 7.16 -2.62 -6.05
N GLY A 204 7.09 -3.36 -4.95
CA GLY A 204 7.60 -2.91 -3.66
C GLY A 204 7.67 -4.04 -2.64
N GLU A 205 8.49 -3.81 -1.62
CA GLU A 205 8.61 -4.68 -0.45
C GLU A 205 7.87 -4.05 0.73
N THR A 206 6.90 -4.77 1.27
CA THR A 206 5.94 -4.25 2.24
C THR A 206 6.08 -4.94 3.60
N ASN A 207 6.12 -4.15 4.67
CA ASN A 207 6.02 -4.61 6.06
C ASN A 207 4.88 -3.86 6.78
N VAL A 208 4.00 -4.58 7.48
CA VAL A 208 2.88 -3.97 8.21
C VAL A 208 3.13 -4.02 9.71
N THR A 209 2.98 -2.86 10.37
CA THR A 209 3.10 -2.70 11.82
C THR A 209 1.78 -2.21 12.41
N PHE A 210 1.53 -2.57 13.67
CA PHE A 210 0.40 -2.06 14.44
C PHE A 210 0.93 -0.97 15.37
N GLU A 211 0.53 0.28 15.18
CA GLU A 211 0.80 1.30 16.19
C GLU A 211 -0.13 1.05 17.38
N SER A 212 0.43 0.57 18.48
CA SER A 212 -0.25 0.63 19.78
C SER A 212 -0.29 2.08 20.22
N ARG A 213 -1.46 2.52 20.68
CA ARG A 213 -1.70 3.85 21.25
C ARG A 213 -0.70 4.21 22.34
#